data_AF-A0A8J7IBZ4-F1
#
_entry.id   AF-A0A8J7IBZ4-F1
#
_cell.length_a   1.000
_cell.length_b   1.000
_cell.length_c   1.000
_cell.angle_alpha   90.00
_cell.angle_beta   90.00
_cell.angle_gamma   90.00
#
_symmetry.space_group_name_H-M   'P 1'
#
loop_
_entity.id
_entity.type
_entity.pdbx_description
1 polymer ?
#
loop_
_entity_poly.entity_id
_entity_poly.type
_entity_poly.pdbx_seq_one_letter_code
_entity_poly.pdbx_strand_id
1 'polypeptide(L)' 'MPVLVLLVLLLAGYFIFRRSQAGVSGKPCRWHEDRFRPRGRSQCWKCAECHVEAFTYDGQPPKECKRSLRSGGL' A
#
# COMPACT_ATOMS: atom_id res chain seq x y z
N MET A 1 -15.68 -29.38 16.24
CA MET A 1 -16.23 -28.10 16.76
C MET A 1 -16.23 -27.04 15.64
N PRO A 2 -17.22 -27.08 14.74
CA PRO A 2 -17.27 -26.18 13.57
C PRO A 2 -17.29 -24.68 13.95
N VAL A 3 -17.79 -24.37 15.14
CA VAL A 3 -17.84 -23.02 15.71
C VAL A 3 -16.44 -22.40 15.89
N LEU A 4 -15.46 -23.19 16.35
CA LEU A 4 -14.08 -22.71 16.55
C LEU A 4 -13.42 -22.35 15.22
N VAL A 5 -13.68 -23.13 14.17
CA VAL A 5 -13.14 -22.88 12.82
C VAL A 5 -13.70 -21.59 12.23
N LEU A 6 -15.01 -21.37 12.37
CA LEU A 6 -15.67 -20.12 11.96
C LEU A 6 -15.12 -18.90 12.69
N LEU A 7 -14.88 -19.00 13.99
CA LEU A 7 -14.36 -17.91 14.80
C LEU A 7 -12.92 -17.52 14.41
N VAL A 8 -12.07 -18.51 14.13
CA VAL A 8 -10.70 -18.28 13.65
C VAL A 8 -10.70 -17.60 12.27
N LEU A 9 -11.56 -18.05 11.35
CA LEU A 9 -11.67 -17.43 10.01
C LEU A 9 -12.15 -15.98 10.08
N LEU A 10 -13.13 -15.68 10.94
CA LEU A 10 -13.62 -14.32 11.16
C LEU A 10 -12.54 -13.41 11.76
N LEU A 11 -11.80 -13.90 12.76
CA LEU A 11 -10.68 -13.15 13.35
C LEU A 11 -9.56 -12.90 12.35
N ALA A 12 -9.21 -13.91 11.53
CA ALA A 12 -8.20 -13.77 10.49
C ALA A 12 -8.63 -12.73 9.43
N GLY A 13 -9.87 -12.82 8.93
CA GLY A 13 -10.44 -11.85 7.99
C GLY A 13 -10.48 -10.44 8.57
N TYR A 14 -10.89 -10.31 9.83
CA TYR A 14 -10.91 -9.04 10.56
C TYR A 14 -9.52 -8.43 10.74
N PHE A 15 -8.52 -9.24 11.09
CA PHE A 15 -7.13 -8.78 11.21
C PHE A 15 -6.55 -8.32 9.87
N ILE A 16 -6.82 -9.06 8.79
CA ILE A 16 -6.42 -8.70 7.42
C ILE A 16 -7.09 -7.38 7.00
N PHE A 17 -8.38 -7.24 7.27
CA PHE A 17 -9.16 -6.03 6.96
C PHE A 17 -8.70 -4.81 7.78
N ARG A 18 -8.44 -4.97 9.08
CA ARG A 18 -7.87 -3.88 9.88
C ARG A 18 -6.48 -3.47 9.42
N ARG A 19 -5.63 -4.43 9.04
CA ARG A 19 -4.29 -4.16 8.51
C ARG A 19 -4.33 -3.49 7.14
N SER A 20 -5.38 -3.70 6.34
CA SER A 20 -5.59 -2.99 5.08
C SER A 20 -6.13 -1.57 5.31
N GLN A 21 -7.03 -1.38 6.29
CA GLN A 21 -7.60 -0.06 6.62
C GLN A 21 -6.67 0.87 7.41
N ALA A 22 -5.65 0.35 8.11
CA ALA A 22 -4.65 1.16 8.80
C ALA A 22 -3.84 2.12 7.88
N GLY A 23 -4.03 2.04 6.56
CA GLY A 23 -3.44 2.96 5.56
C GLY A 23 -4.38 4.06 5.03
N VAL A 24 -5.61 4.18 5.54
CA VAL A 24 -6.63 5.14 5.03
C VAL A 24 -6.74 6.40 5.91
N SER A 25 -6.12 6.42 7.09
CA SER A 25 -6.31 7.53 8.04
C SER A 25 -5.03 8.35 8.20
N GLY A 26 -4.95 9.47 7.47
CA GLY A 26 -4.25 10.70 7.87
C GLY A 26 -2.75 10.69 8.18
N LYS A 27 -2.04 9.56 8.08
CA LYS A 27 -0.59 9.52 8.30
C LYS A 27 0.13 9.95 7.02
N PRO A 28 1.07 10.92 7.09
CA PRO A 28 1.81 11.34 5.90
C PRO A 28 2.62 10.16 5.37
N CYS A 29 2.24 9.64 4.20
CA CYS A 29 3.03 8.61 3.53
C CYS A 29 4.42 9.16 3.24
N ARG A 30 5.43 8.54 3.84
CA ARG A 30 6.82 8.92 3.60
C ARG A 30 7.31 8.25 2.33
N TRP A 31 7.31 9.01 1.25
CA TRP A 31 7.80 8.57 -0.06
C TRP A 31 9.30 8.78 -0.16
N HIS A 32 9.99 7.76 -0.64
CA HIS A 32 11.41 7.77 -0.96
C HIS A 32 11.59 7.52 -2.45
N GLU A 33 12.40 8.33 -3.10
CA GLU A 33 12.77 8.13 -4.50
C GLU A 33 13.68 6.89 -4.59
N ASP A 34 13.27 5.90 -5.39
CA ASP A 34 14.12 4.75 -5.72
C ASP A 34 14.88 5.05 -7.02
N ARG A 35 16.10 5.56 -6.84
CA ARG A 35 17.01 5.92 -7.94
C ARG A 35 17.61 4.72 -8.66
N PHE A 36 17.43 3.49 -8.14
CA PHE A 36 17.95 2.28 -8.76
C PHE A 36 17.01 1.71 -9.83
N ARG A 37 15.76 2.18 -9.91
CA ARG A 37 14.79 1.80 -10.97
C ARG A 37 14.19 2.99 -11.71
N PRO A 38 14.98 3.79 -12.42
CA PRO A 38 14.42 4.75 -13.37
C PRO A 38 13.81 3.98 -14.56
N ARG A 39 12.48 4.03 -14.73
CA ARG A 39 11.82 3.59 -15.97
C ARG A 39 11.67 4.79 -16.91
N GLY A 40 12.72 5.08 -17.67
CA GLY A 40 12.72 6.15 -18.67
C GLY A 40 12.41 7.53 -18.08
N ARG A 41 11.33 8.17 -18.52
CA ARG A 41 10.87 9.49 -18.02
C ARG A 41 10.10 9.44 -16.69
N SER A 42 9.86 8.25 -16.14
CA SER A 42 9.16 8.11 -14.85
C SER A 42 10.14 7.85 -13.72
N GLN A 43 10.00 8.63 -12.63
CA GLN A 43 10.68 8.38 -11.38
C GLN A 43 9.87 7.41 -10.53
N CYS A 44 10.55 6.41 -9.97
CA CYS A 44 9.96 5.44 -9.07
C CYS A 44 10.02 5.97 -7.64
N TRP A 45 8.89 5.98 -6.95
CA TRP A 45 8.77 6.37 -5.56
C TRP A 45 8.25 5.19 -4.75
N LYS A 46 8.94 4.88 -3.65
CA LYS A 46 8.58 3.83 -2.73
C LYS A 46 8.19 4.40 -1.38
N CYS A 47 7.01 4.04 -0.91
CA CYS A 47 6.53 4.43 0.41
C CYS A 47 7.24 3.60 1.49
N ALA A 48 7.90 4.21 2.46
CA ALA A 48 8.53 3.49 3.58
C ALA A 48 7.50 2.84 4.51
N GLU A 49 6.32 3.45 4.64
CA GLU A 49 5.27 3.00 5.58
C GLU A 49 4.37 1.92 4.97
N CYS A 50 4.02 2.11 3.70
CA CYS A 50 3.05 1.30 2.99
C CYS A 50 3.70 0.31 2.01
N HIS A 51 5.01 0.45 1.75
CA HIS A 51 5.79 -0.34 0.80
C HIS A 51 5.17 -0.40 -0.60
N VAL A 52 4.36 0.60 -0.94
CA VAL A 52 3.75 0.77 -2.25
C VAL A 52 4.74 1.48 -3.15
N GLU A 53 4.82 1.03 -4.39
CA GLU A 53 5.58 1.68 -5.46
C GLU A 53 4.62 2.54 -6.29
N ALA A 54 5.06 3.75 -6.61
CA ALA A 54 4.34 4.70 -7.43
C ALA A 54 5.30 5.28 -8.47
N PHE A 55 4.84 5.39 -9.71
CA PHE A 55 5.58 6.02 -10.78
C PHE A 55 5.01 7.41 -11.03
N THR A 56 5.87 8.42 -11.06
CA THR A 56 5.50 9.81 -11.36
C THR A 56 6.35 10.32 -12.52
N TYR A 57 5.75 11.09 -13.43
CA TYR A 57 6.46 11.73 -14.53
C TYR A 57 6.92 13.15 -14.19
N ASP A 58 6.28 13.77 -13.18
CA ASP A 58 6.53 15.16 -12.77
C ASP A 58 7.75 15.30 -11.83
N GLY A 59 8.38 14.18 -11.49
CA GLY A 59 9.52 14.12 -10.58
C GLY A 59 9.21 14.49 -9.12
N GLN A 60 7.94 14.48 -8.74
CA GLN A 60 7.48 14.79 -7.39
C GLN A 60 6.87 13.55 -6.71
N PRO A 61 7.01 13.41 -5.39
CA PRO A 61 6.36 12.34 -4.65
C PRO A 61 4.82 12.48 -4.75
N PRO A 62 4.08 11.37 -4.84
CA PRO A 62 2.63 11.43 -4.89
C PRO A 62 2.06 11.94 -3.55
N LYS A 63 1.22 12.98 -3.63
CA LYS A 63 0.56 13.60 -2.46
C LYS A 63 -0.43 12.66 -1.78
N GLU A 64 -0.93 11.69 -2.53
CA GLU A 64 -1.92 10.71 -2.07
C GLU A 64 -1.30 9.33 -1.87
N CYS A 65 -1.80 8.61 -0.87
CA CYS A 65 -1.43 7.23 -0.62
C CYS A 65 -1.96 6.33 -1.74
N LYS A 66 -1.08 5.87 -2.64
CA LYS A 66 -1.44 4.99 -3.77
C LYS A 66 -1.61 3.52 -3.39
N ARG A 67 -1.87 3.18 -2.12
CA ARG A 67 -1.99 1.78 -1.65
C ARG A 67 -3.13 1.02 -2.32
N SER A 68 -4.21 1.70 -2.68
CA SER A 68 -5.33 1.13 -3.45
C SER A 68 -4.92 0.69 -4.87
N LEU A 69 -3.85 1.24 -5.44
CA LEU A 69 -3.35 0.81 -6.75
C LEU A 69 -2.64 -0.53 -6.69
N ARG A 70 -2.15 -0.97 -5.52
CA ARG A 70 -1.57 -2.31 -5.36
C ARG A 70 -2.61 -3.43 -5.49
N SER A 71 -3.88 -3.12 -5.21
CA SER A 71 -5.01 -4.06 -5.38
C SER A 71 -5.63 -4.02 -6.78
N GLY A 72 -5.17 -3.15 -7.67
CA GLY A 72 -5.61 -3.07 -9.07
C GLY A 72 -4.90 -4.08 -9.97
N GLY A 73 -4.84 -5.35 -9.55
CA GLY A 73 -4.58 -6.45 -10.48
C GLY A 73 -5.89 -6.76 -11.20
N LEU A 74 -6.08 -6.15 -12.37
CA LEU A 74 -6.99 -6.65 -13.40
C LEU A 74 -6.26 -7.73 -14.19
#